data_AF-A0A015SSU9-F1
#
_entry.id   AF-A0A015SSU9-F1
#
_cell.length_a   1.000
_cell.length_b   1.000
_cell.length_c   1.000
_cell.angle_alpha   90.00
_cell.angle_beta   90.00
_cell.angle_gamma   90.00
#
_symmetry.space_group_name_H-M   'P 1'
#
loop_
_entity.id
_entity.type
_entity.pdbx_description
1 polymer ?
#
loop_
_entity_poly.entity_id
_entity_poly.type
_entity_poly.pdbx_seq_one_letter_code
_entity_poly.pdbx_strand_id
1 'polypeptide(L)' 'MGIIGIAEIVIGLSFLGEVVGKDGKPFPLVRLAHGFEVLFNLRFGSIYDKLDAIFMRKPFNL' A
#
# COMPACT_ATOMS: atom_id res chain seq x y z
N MET A 1 -11.92 -8.01 7.69
CA MET A 1 -11.02 -6.97 7.14
C MET A 1 -11.55 -6.58 5.78
N GLY A 2 -12.03 -5.34 5.60
CA GLY A 2 -12.44 -4.86 4.28
C GLY A 2 -11.23 -4.50 3.42
N ILE A 3 -11.44 -4.29 2.12
CA ILE A 3 -10.38 -3.94 1.16
C ILE A 3 -9.56 -2.70 1.56
N ILE A 4 -10.17 -1.78 2.30
CA ILE A 4 -9.53 -0.58 2.86
C ILE A 4 -8.46 -0.95 3.89
N GLY A 5 -8.74 -1.93 4.77
CA GLY A 5 -7.78 -2.33 5.81
C GLY A 5 -6.55 -3.02 5.23
N ILE A 6 -6.70 -3.77 4.13
CA ILE A 6 -5.55 -4.36 3.43
C ILE A 6 -4.75 -3.26 2.71
N ALA A 7 -5.42 -2.27 2.10
CA ALA A 7 -4.74 -1.12 1.51
C ALA A 7 -3.93 -0.32 2.55
N GLU A 8 -4.46 -0.12 3.75
CA GLU A 8 -3.72 0.52 4.87
C GLU A 8 -2.44 -0.25 5.22
N ILE A 9 -2.48 -1.59 5.23
CA ILE A 9 -1.31 -2.42 5.48
C ILE A 9 -0.26 -2.26 4.37
N VAL A 10 -0.68 -2.35 3.11
CA VAL A 10 0.18 -2.18 1.92
C VAL A 10 0.88 -0.81 1.94
N ILE A 11 0.12 0.24 2.24
CA ILE A 11 0.63 1.61 2.32
C ILE A 11 1.59 1.77 3.50
N GLY A 12 1.21 1.29 4.69
CA GLY A 12 2.06 1.34 5.87
C GLY A 12 3.40 0.64 5.66
N LEU A 13 3.40 -0.54 5.03
CA LEU A 13 4.63 -1.26 4.64
C LEU A 13 5.50 -0.45 3.68
N SER A 14 4.89 0.25 2.71
CA SER A 14 5.62 1.10 1.78
C SER A 14 6.26 2.32 2.46
N PHE A 15 5.61 2.90 3.48
CA PHE A 15 6.14 4.05 4.22
C PHE A 15 7.17 3.68 5.29
N LEU A 16 7.06 2.49 5.87
CA LEU A 16 8.04 2.00 6.83
C LEU A 16 9.44 1.87 6.19
N GLY A 17 9.52 1.73 4.86
CA GLY A 17 10.78 1.65 4.12
C GLY A 17 11.51 0.31 4.24
N GLU A 18 10.96 -0.62 5.02
CA GLU A 18 11.51 -1.96 5.26
C GLU A 18 11.45 -2.87 4.02
N VAL A 19 10.60 -2.55 3.05
CA VAL A 19 10.48 -3.31 1.80
C VAL A 19 11.36 -2.68 0.74
N VAL A 20 12.58 -3.22 0.61
CA VAL A 20 13.56 -2.84 -0.42
C VAL A 20 13.73 -3.93 -1.46
N GLY A 21 14.01 -3.53 -2.69
CA GLY A 21 14.43 -4.43 -3.75
C GLY A 21 15.81 -5.04 -3.46
N LYS A 22 16.17 -6.06 -4.24
CA LYS A 22 17.52 -6.66 -4.19
C LYS A 22 18.64 -5.67 -4.51
N ASP A 23 18.30 -4.55 -5.14
CA ASP A 23 19.18 -3.42 -5.43
C ASP A 23 19.29 -2.41 -4.26
N GLY A 24 18.66 -2.69 -3.12
CA GLY A 24 18.63 -1.80 -1.95
C GLY A 24 17.72 -0.58 -2.11
N LYS A 25 16.98 -0.46 -3.21
CA LYS A 25 16.08 0.68 -3.45
C LYS A 25 14.70 0.42 -2.87
N PRO A 26 13.95 1.47 -2.49
CA PRO A 26 12.56 1.32 -2.04
C PRO A 26 11.73 0.57 -3.08
N PHE A 27 10.98 -0.43 -2.62
CA PHE A 27 10.12 -1.20 -3.51
C PHE A 27 8.90 -0.35 -3.90
N PRO A 28 8.55 -0.23 -5.20
CA PRO A 28 7.45 0.64 -5.62
C PRO A 28 6.10 0.19 -5.05
N LEU A 29 5.34 1.15 -4.48
CA LEU A 29 4.00 0.91 -3.91
C LEU A 29 3.08 0.13 -4.85
N VAL A 30 3.07 0.47 -6.14
CA VAL A 30 2.24 -0.19 -7.16
C VAL A 30 2.58 -1.68 -7.28
N ARG A 31 3.87 -2.04 -7.24
CA ARG A 31 4.29 -3.45 -7.30
C ARG A 31 3.95 -4.19 -6.01
N LEU A 32 4.07 -3.52 -4.86
CA LEU A 32 3.69 -4.08 -3.56
C LEU A 32 2.18 -4.35 -3.53
N ALA A 33 1.37 -3.37 -3.94
CA ALA A 33 -0.08 -3.49 -4.04
C ALA A 33 -0.49 -4.65 -4.97
N HIS A 34 0.10 -4.74 -6.16
CA HIS A 34 -0.17 -5.85 -7.08
C HIS A 34 0.16 -7.22 -6.48
N GLY A 35 1.23 -7.34 -5.69
CA GLY A 35 1.54 -8.57 -4.96
C GLY A 35 0.41 -8.98 -4.00
N PHE A 36 -0.15 -8.01 -3.28
CA PHE A 36 -1.29 -8.24 -2.39
C PHE A 36 -2.59 -8.53 -3.13
N GLU A 37 -2.84 -7.91 -4.29
CA GLU A 37 -3.98 -8.24 -5.16
C GLU A 37 -3.98 -9.72 -5.54
N VAL A 38 -2.81 -10.24 -5.95
CA VAL A 38 -2.63 -11.65 -6.29
C VAL A 38 -2.77 -12.56 -5.07
N LEU A 39 -2.10 -12.22 -3.96
CA LEU A 39 -2.11 -13.03 -2.74
C LEU A 39 -3.50 -13.20 -2.12
N PHE A 40 -4.30 -12.14 -2.16
CA PHE A 40 -5.63 -12.11 -1.53
C PHE A 40 -6.78 -12.21 -2.54
N ASN A 41 -6.48 -12.42 -3.82
CA ASN A 41 -7.44 -12.46 -4.93
C ASN A 41 -8.43 -11.28 -4.90
N LEU A 42 -7.89 -10.07 -4.76
CA LEU A 42 -8.66 -8.82 -4.68
C LEU A 42 -8.15 -7.82 -5.73
N ARG A 43 -8.90 -6.73 -5.94
CA ARG A 43 -8.44 -5.61 -6.76
C ARG A 43 -8.62 -4.29 -6.03
N PHE A 44 -7.51 -3.60 -5.75
CA PHE A 44 -7.52 -2.25 -5.20
C PHE A 44 -7.96 -1.22 -6.24
N GLY A 45 -7.71 -1.48 -7.53
CA GLY A 45 -7.83 -0.46 -8.58
C GLY A 45 -6.64 0.48 -8.54
N SER A 46 -6.87 1.80 -8.49
CA SER A 46 -5.80 2.76 -8.21
C SER A 46 -5.43 2.71 -6.73
N ILE A 47 -4.23 2.21 -6.41
CA ILE A 47 -3.72 2.22 -5.04
C ILE A 47 -3.52 3.65 -4.51
N TYR A 48 -3.27 4.62 -5.39
CA TYR A 48 -3.14 6.03 -5.05
C TYR A 48 -4.48 6.64 -4.64
N ASP A 49 -5.60 6.22 -5.24
CA ASP A 49 -6.93 6.67 -4.78
C ASP A 49 -7.22 6.15 -3.36
N LYS A 50 -6.72 4.95 -3.04
CA LYS A 50 -6.83 4.38 -1.68
C LYS A 50 -5.94 5.13 -0.71
N LEU A 51 -4.73 5.50 -1.13
CA LEU A 51 -3.81 6.35 -0.39
C LEU A 51 -4.50 7.66 -0.01
N ASP A 52 -5.02 8.40 -0.98
CA ASP A 52 -5.71 9.67 -0.75
C ASP A 52 -6.92 9.51 0.18
N ALA A 53 -7.73 8.48 -0.03
CA ALA A 53 -8.89 8.19 0.81
C ALA A 53 -8.49 7.87 2.27
N ILE A 54 -7.35 7.19 2.49
CA ILE A 54 -6.83 6.88 3.83
C ILE A 54 -6.31 8.15 4.50
N PHE A 55 -5.54 8.98 3.78
CA PHE A 55 -5.02 10.26 4.29
C PHE A 55 -6.13 11.25 4.63
N MET A 56 -7.20 11.30 3.83
CA MET A 56 -8.38 12.12 4.16
C MET A 56 -9.18 11.58 5.34
N ARG A 57 -9.13 10.27 5.61
CA ARG A 57 -9.84 9.64 6.74
C ARG A 57 -9.11 9.79 8.07
N LYS A 58 -7.79 9.72 8.05
CA LYS A 58 -6.92 9.97 9.21
C LYS A 58 -5.81 10.90 8.74
N PRO A 59 -5.79 12.17 9.17
CA PRO A 59 -4.65 13.02 8.87
C PRO A 59 -3.41 12.36 9.49
N PHE A 60 -2.48 11.94 8.64
CA PHE A 60 -1.13 11.64 9.08
C PHE A 60 -0.55 12.96 9.57
N ASN A 61 -0.15 13.03 10.85
CA ASN A 61 0.74 14.08 11.30
C ASN A 61 2.12 13.77 10.68
N LEU A 62 2.39 14.35 9.50
CA LEU A 62 3.73 14.43 8.93
C LEU A 62 4.61 15.37 9.75
#